data_AF-A0A6J4P204-F1
#
_entry.id   AF-A0A6J4P204-F1
#
_cell.length_a   1.000
_cell.length_b   1.000
_cell.length_c   1.000
_cell.angle_alpha   90.00
_cell.angle_beta   90.00
_cell.angle_gamma   90.00
#
_symmetry.space_group_name_H-M   'P 1'
#
loop_
_entity.id
_entity.type
_entity.pdbx_description
1 polymer ?
#
loop_
_entity_poly.entity_id
_entity_poly.type
_entity_poly.pdbx_seq_one_letter_code
_entity_poly.pdbx_strand_id
1 'polypeptide(L)'
;MPGRQERLQELPMASITKIMAALIPLGTDLDEEVTVSEEAAYAVPAYSNIVLAPGEVLSARELLMATIIFSGDAAAYALAEHVGNGNAQRFLGVMNARAEGVGLRETGFENPVGFDARGHHTSARDLAEVTAWRWRTRPFERWSRPSTRASPRRTGRYPLPTRTSCS
;
A
#
# COMPACT_ATOMS: atom_id res chain seq x y z
N MET A 1 -0.59 -19.72 -24.60
CA MET A 1 -1.12 -19.70 -23.22
C MET A 1 -0.17 -20.54 -22.38
N PRO A 2 0.39 -20.02 -21.27
CA PRO A 2 1.25 -20.80 -20.39
C PRO A 2 0.55 -22.06 -19.89
N GLY A 3 1.32 -23.14 -19.66
CA GLY A 3 0.82 -24.43 -19.20
C GLY A 3 0.09 -24.31 -17.87
N ARG A 4 -0.86 -25.22 -17.58
CA ARG A 4 -1.61 -25.21 -16.31
C ARG A 4 -0.68 -25.19 -15.08
N GLN A 5 0.47 -25.87 -15.18
CA GLN A 5 1.49 -25.95 -14.13
C GLN A 5 2.17 -24.60 -13.88
N GLU A 6 2.47 -23.83 -14.93
CA GLU A 6 3.17 -22.55 -14.82
C GLU A 6 2.31 -21.49 -14.12
N ARG A 7 0.98 -21.55 -14.27
CA ARG A 7 0.08 -20.57 -13.65
C ARG A 7 -0.09 -20.75 -12.14
N LEU A 8 0.15 -21.95 -11.63
CA LEU A 8 0.03 -22.31 -10.21
C LEU A 8 1.39 -22.35 -9.50
N GLN A 9 2.48 -22.05 -10.22
CA GLN A 9 3.81 -22.06 -9.63
C GLN A 9 3.94 -20.92 -8.61
N GLU A 10 4.34 -21.26 -7.39
CA GLU A 10 4.66 -20.31 -6.33
C GLU A 10 6.00 -19.62 -6.64
N LEU A 11 5.99 -18.30 -6.67
CA LEU A 11 7.14 -17.46 -6.97
C LEU A 11 7.20 -16.28 -5.98
N PRO A 12 8.41 -15.74 -5.71
CA PRO A 12 8.54 -14.45 -5.06
C PRO A 12 7.79 -13.38 -5.83
N MET A 13 7.03 -12.55 -5.12
CA MET A 13 6.11 -11.58 -5.75
C MET A 13 6.65 -10.15 -5.77
N ALA A 14 7.73 -9.87 -5.03
CA ALA A 14 8.32 -8.54 -4.87
C ALA A 14 7.23 -7.47 -4.62
N SER A 15 7.40 -6.25 -5.13
CA SER A 15 6.47 -5.14 -4.89
C SER A 15 5.04 -5.35 -5.40
N ILE A 16 4.73 -6.41 -6.14
CA ILE A 16 3.35 -6.75 -6.52
C ILE A 16 2.51 -7.08 -5.27
N THR A 17 3.14 -7.41 -4.13
CA THR A 17 2.52 -7.47 -2.79
C THR A 17 1.64 -6.26 -2.49
N LYS A 18 2.07 -5.07 -2.93
CA LYS A 18 1.38 -3.82 -2.67
C LYS A 18 0.01 -3.73 -3.32
N ILE A 19 -0.31 -4.60 -4.29
CA ILE A 19 -1.69 -4.71 -4.81
C ILE A 19 -2.63 -5.11 -3.68
N MET A 20 -2.37 -6.20 -2.96
CA MET A 20 -3.22 -6.60 -1.84
C MET A 20 -3.19 -5.55 -0.72
N ALA A 21 -1.99 -5.03 -0.40
CA ALA A 21 -1.83 -4.03 0.65
C ALA A 21 -2.60 -2.74 0.36
N ALA A 22 -2.75 -2.35 -0.90
CA ALA A 22 -3.53 -1.18 -1.32
C ALA A 22 -5.03 -1.46 -1.43
N LEU A 23 -5.43 -2.70 -1.72
CA LEU A 23 -6.84 -3.05 -1.86
C LEU A 23 -7.59 -3.07 -0.52
N ILE A 24 -6.92 -3.43 0.57
CA ILE A 24 -7.53 -3.52 1.91
C ILE A 24 -7.98 -2.14 2.43
N PRO A 25 -7.14 -1.08 2.42
CA PRO A 25 -7.52 0.27 2.87
C PRO A 25 -8.70 0.88 2.12
N LEU A 26 -9.03 0.43 0.90
CA LEU A 26 -10.18 0.95 0.15
C LEU A 26 -11.54 0.75 0.83
N GLY A 27 -11.61 -0.06 1.88
CA GLY A 27 -12.79 -0.22 2.74
C GLY A 27 -12.84 0.70 3.96
N THR A 28 -11.81 1.52 4.18
CA THR A 28 -11.65 2.42 5.34
C THR A 28 -11.96 3.87 4.98
N ASP A 29 -11.87 4.79 5.96
CA ASP A 29 -11.95 6.23 5.68
C ASP A 29 -10.63 6.74 5.12
N LEU A 30 -10.60 6.99 3.81
CA LEU A 30 -9.38 7.42 3.13
C LEU A 30 -9.00 8.88 3.44
N ASP A 31 -9.88 9.65 4.07
CA ASP A 31 -9.59 11.04 4.45
C ASP A 31 -9.06 11.14 5.89
N GLU A 32 -8.95 10.02 6.62
CA GLU A 32 -8.36 9.97 7.96
C GLU A 32 -6.86 10.27 7.91
N GLU A 33 -6.40 11.07 8.88
CA GLU A 33 -4.98 11.41 9.03
C GLU A 33 -4.21 10.27 9.70
N VAL A 34 -3.10 9.89 9.09
CA VAL A 34 -2.19 8.86 9.54
C VAL A 34 -0.85 9.50 9.86
N THR A 35 -0.38 9.30 11.08
CA THR A 35 0.98 9.69 11.48
C THR A 35 1.94 8.56 11.14
N VAL A 36 2.99 8.86 10.39
CA VAL A 36 4.05 7.91 10.05
C VAL A 36 4.88 7.62 11.31
N SER A 37 4.95 6.36 11.70
CA SER A 37 5.78 5.90 12.83
C SER A 37 7.27 5.82 12.45
N GLU A 38 8.14 5.73 13.45
CA GLU A 38 9.57 5.43 13.20
C GLU A 38 9.72 4.05 12.57
N GLU A 39 8.94 3.07 13.02
CA GLU A 39 8.91 1.73 12.48
C GLU A 39 8.58 1.73 10.99
N ALA A 40 7.52 2.43 10.57
CA ALA A 40 7.14 2.52 9.16
C ALA A 40 8.17 3.28 8.32
N ALA A 41 8.72 4.38 8.84
CA ALA A 41 9.73 5.17 8.14
C ALA A 41 11.04 4.40 7.92
N TYR A 42 11.44 3.57 8.88
CA TYR A 42 12.72 2.86 8.87
C TYR A 42 12.63 1.36 8.56
N ALA A 43 11.43 0.82 8.32
CA ALA A 43 11.23 -0.56 7.87
C ALA A 43 11.85 -0.86 6.50
N VAL A 44 12.41 0.14 5.82
CA VAL A 44 12.77 0.11 4.41
C VAL A 44 14.18 0.66 4.21
N PRO A 45 14.98 0.11 3.27
CA PRO A 45 16.29 0.66 2.98
C PRO A 45 16.20 2.13 2.55
N ALA A 46 17.22 2.93 2.90
CA ALA A 46 17.28 4.37 2.62
C ALA A 46 17.22 4.74 1.12
N TYR A 47 17.31 3.75 0.21
CA TYR A 47 17.21 3.91 -1.24
C TYR A 47 15.79 3.67 -1.80
N SER A 48 14.76 3.57 -0.95
CA SER A 48 13.38 3.42 -1.43
C SER A 48 12.90 4.68 -2.18
N ASN A 49 11.96 4.51 -3.11
CA ASN A 49 11.53 5.57 -4.05
C ASN A 49 10.81 6.75 -3.36
N ILE A 50 10.34 6.57 -2.12
CA ILE A 50 9.73 7.62 -1.29
C ILE A 50 10.29 7.49 0.12
N VAL A 51 10.86 8.58 0.62
CA VAL A 51 11.27 8.71 2.01
C VAL A 51 10.18 9.50 2.74
N LEU A 52 9.59 8.90 3.77
CA LEU A 52 8.68 9.57 4.70
C LEU A 52 9.42 9.81 6.02
N ALA A 53 9.20 10.96 6.64
CA ALA A 53 9.81 11.25 7.94
C ALA A 53 8.94 10.72 9.09
N PRO A 54 9.53 10.21 10.19
CA PRO A 54 8.78 9.94 11.41
C PRO A 54 8.02 11.18 11.89
N GLY A 55 6.76 11.01 12.29
CA GLY A 55 5.88 12.09 12.71
C GLY A 55 5.24 12.88 11.55
N GLU A 56 5.57 12.57 10.30
CA GLU A 56 4.88 13.14 9.14
C GLU A 56 3.41 12.68 9.13
N VAL A 57 2.50 13.61 8.85
CA VAL A 57 1.06 13.34 8.83
C VAL A 57 0.53 13.44 7.40
N LEU A 58 0.00 12.33 6.90
CA LEU A 58 -0.61 12.21 5.58
C LEU A 58 -1.99 11.56 5.71
N SER A 59 -2.90 11.87 4.82
CA SER A 59 -4.15 11.13 4.71
C SER A 59 -3.91 9.67 4.29
N ALA A 60 -4.78 8.76 4.71
CA ALA A 60 -4.74 7.37 4.24
C ALA A 60 -4.80 7.29 2.69
N ARG A 61 -5.48 8.23 2.04
CA ARG A 61 -5.47 8.41 0.58
C ARG A 61 -4.07 8.73 0.03
N GLU A 62 -3.35 9.69 0.61
CA GLU A 62 -2.01 10.06 0.15
C GLU A 62 -1.04 8.89 0.31
N LEU A 63 -1.08 8.18 1.43
CA LEU A 63 -0.26 6.98 1.63
C LEU A 63 -0.62 5.87 0.63
N LEU A 64 -1.90 5.71 0.30
CA LEU A 64 -2.36 4.74 -0.69
C LEU A 64 -1.84 5.07 -2.09
N MET A 65 -1.89 6.35 -2.45
CA MET A 65 -1.35 6.84 -3.71
C MET A 65 0.18 6.66 -3.76
N ALA A 66 0.89 6.97 -2.67
CA ALA A 66 2.33 6.75 -2.54
C ALA A 66 2.71 5.26 -2.69
N THR A 67 1.90 4.38 -2.09
CA THR A 67 2.07 2.92 -2.15
C THR A 67 1.93 2.39 -3.59
N ILE A 68 0.92 2.83 -4.34
CA ILE A 68 0.64 2.28 -5.68
C ILE A 68 1.40 2.99 -6.81
N ILE A 69 1.54 4.31 -6.78
CA ILE A 69 2.20 5.06 -7.87
C ILE A 69 3.72 4.89 -7.81
N PHE A 70 4.29 5.07 -6.62
CA PHE A 70 5.74 5.11 -6.45
C PHE A 70 6.29 3.80 -5.88
N SER A 71 5.43 2.81 -5.65
CA SER A 71 5.78 1.57 -4.96
C SER A 71 6.43 1.86 -3.60
N GLY A 72 5.94 2.88 -2.89
CA GLY A 72 6.53 3.38 -1.66
C GLY A 72 6.40 2.39 -0.50
N ASP A 73 7.52 1.87 -0.02
CA ASP A 73 7.52 0.86 1.05
C ASP A 73 7.12 1.46 2.40
N ALA A 74 7.66 2.63 2.76
CA ALA A 74 7.33 3.31 4.02
C ALA A 74 5.83 3.68 4.09
N ALA A 75 5.26 4.11 2.96
CA ALA A 75 3.83 4.41 2.85
C ALA A 75 2.96 3.15 3.05
N ALA A 76 3.40 2.00 2.52
CA ALA A 76 2.70 0.74 2.68
C ALA A 76 2.74 0.25 4.14
N TYR A 77 3.86 0.42 4.84
CA TYR A 77 3.95 0.13 6.27
C TYR A 77 3.09 1.06 7.12
N ALA A 78 3.11 2.38 6.85
CA ALA A 78 2.27 3.33 7.56
C ALA A 78 0.77 3.01 7.38
N LEU A 79 0.35 2.62 6.17
CA LEU A 79 -1.01 2.13 5.92
C LEU A 79 -1.32 0.82 6.64
N ALA A 80 -0.38 -0.12 6.62
CA ALA A 80 -0.55 -1.41 7.29
C ALA A 80 -0.73 -1.20 8.80
N GLU A 81 0.06 -0.33 9.42
CA GLU A 81 -0.09 0.01 10.83
C GLU A 81 -1.42 0.69 11.10
N HIS A 82 -1.80 1.67 10.27
CA HIS A 82 -3.08 2.37 10.40
C HIS A 82 -4.26 1.40 10.39
N VAL A 83 -4.38 0.55 9.36
CA VAL A 83 -5.46 -0.45 9.27
C VAL A 83 -5.31 -1.55 10.34
N GLY A 84 -4.09 -1.86 10.73
CA GLY A 84 -3.76 -2.83 11.77
C GLY A 84 -3.93 -2.30 13.20
N ASN A 85 -4.48 -1.11 13.40
CA ASN A 85 -4.60 -0.43 14.70
C ASN A 85 -3.23 -0.32 15.41
N GLY A 86 -2.26 0.29 14.73
CA GLY A 86 -0.89 0.52 15.18
C GLY A 86 0.03 -0.71 15.06
N ASN A 87 -0.37 -1.78 14.37
CA ASN A 87 0.42 -2.99 14.27
C ASN A 87 0.34 -3.64 12.88
N ALA A 88 1.44 -3.57 12.13
CA ALA A 88 1.54 -4.17 10.80
C ALA A 88 1.31 -5.69 10.79
N GLN A 89 1.63 -6.43 11.86
CA GLN A 89 1.37 -7.88 11.94
C GLN A 89 -0.13 -8.19 11.95
N ARG A 90 -0.96 -7.34 12.57
CA ARG A 90 -2.42 -7.50 12.49
C ARG A 90 -2.91 -7.31 11.07
N PHE A 91 -2.32 -6.37 10.33
CA PHE A 91 -2.62 -6.16 8.92
C PHE A 91 -2.22 -7.37 8.06
N LEU A 92 -1.09 -8.03 8.33
CA LEU A 92 -0.73 -9.27 7.65
C LEU A 92 -1.76 -10.38 7.88
N GLY A 93 -2.32 -10.47 9.10
CA GLY A 93 -3.47 -11.34 9.38
C GLY A 93 -4.67 -11.02 8.47
N VAL A 94 -4.98 -9.74 8.26
CA VAL A 94 -6.04 -9.30 7.33
C VAL A 94 -5.71 -9.64 5.87
N MET A 95 -4.46 -9.50 5.45
CA MET A 95 -4.00 -9.86 4.10
C MET A 95 -4.18 -11.35 3.82
N ASN A 96 -3.73 -12.20 4.75
CA ASN A 96 -3.83 -13.66 4.60
C ASN A 96 -5.28 -14.14 4.72
N ALA A 97 -6.08 -13.58 5.65
CA ALA A 97 -7.51 -13.88 5.73
C ALA A 97 -8.26 -13.47 4.45
N ARG A 98 -7.86 -12.35 3.82
CA ARG A 98 -8.39 -11.94 2.52
C ARG A 98 -7.99 -12.92 1.42
N ALA A 99 -6.73 -13.33 1.37
CA ALA A 99 -6.22 -14.29 0.40
C ALA A 99 -7.01 -15.61 0.45
N GLU A 100 -7.20 -16.16 1.65
CA GLU A 100 -8.00 -17.35 1.88
C GLU A 100 -9.47 -17.12 1.47
N GLY A 101 -10.07 -16.01 1.90
CA GLY A 101 -11.48 -15.70 1.64
C GLY A 101 -11.83 -15.50 0.16
N VAL A 102 -10.85 -15.19 -0.69
CA VAL A 102 -11.04 -15.07 -2.15
C VAL A 102 -10.42 -16.23 -2.94
N GLY A 103 -9.87 -17.23 -2.25
CA GLY A 103 -9.38 -18.47 -2.86
C GLY A 103 -7.99 -18.38 -3.50
N LEU A 104 -7.13 -17.48 -3.04
CA LEU A 104 -5.72 -17.39 -3.44
C LEU A 104 -4.93 -18.47 -2.70
N ARG A 105 -4.86 -19.68 -3.27
CA ARG A 105 -4.32 -20.87 -2.60
C ARG A 105 -2.81 -20.97 -2.66
N GLU A 106 -2.19 -20.25 -3.58
CA GLU A 106 -0.77 -20.24 -3.84
C GLU A 106 -0.15 -18.87 -3.45
N THR A 107 -0.79 -18.16 -2.51
CA THR A 107 -0.37 -16.84 -2.02
C THR A 107 -0.23 -16.82 -0.49
N GLY A 108 0.91 -16.30 -0.02
CA GLY A 108 1.17 -16.03 1.40
C GLY A 108 1.84 -14.68 1.61
N PHE A 109 1.42 -13.95 2.65
CA PHE A 109 1.93 -12.62 2.99
C PHE A 109 2.66 -12.62 4.34
N GLU A 110 3.95 -12.25 4.32
CA GLU A 110 4.78 -12.07 5.52
C GLU A 110 5.18 -10.61 5.76
N ASN A 111 4.96 -9.75 4.77
CA ASN A 111 5.16 -8.31 4.86
C ASN A 111 4.26 -7.59 3.84
N PRO A 112 3.99 -6.29 4.00
CA PRO A 112 3.10 -5.54 3.11
C PRO A 112 3.81 -5.00 1.86
N VAL A 113 5.12 -5.20 1.71
CA VAL A 113 5.95 -4.47 0.73
C VAL A 113 6.57 -5.34 -0.36
N GLY A 114 6.74 -6.64 -0.15
CA GLY A 114 7.39 -7.52 -1.11
C GLY A 114 8.83 -7.91 -0.80
N PHE A 115 9.33 -7.68 0.41
CA PHE A 115 10.67 -8.15 0.78
C PHE A 115 10.69 -9.68 0.89
N ASP A 116 11.82 -10.28 0.55
CA ASP A 116 11.97 -11.72 0.62
C ASP A 116 11.81 -12.21 2.06
N ALA A 117 10.88 -13.14 2.25
CA ALA A 117 10.60 -13.78 3.53
C ALA A 117 10.09 -15.20 3.29
N ARG A 118 10.40 -16.10 4.21
CA ARG A 118 9.92 -17.49 4.14
C ARG A 118 8.40 -17.49 4.31
N GLY A 119 7.68 -18.00 3.32
CA GLY A 119 6.21 -17.96 3.31
C GLY A 119 5.65 -16.79 2.49
N HIS A 120 6.48 -15.88 1.99
CA HIS A 120 6.05 -14.78 1.13
C HIS A 120 6.14 -15.17 -0.35
N HIS A 121 4.99 -15.46 -0.96
CA HIS A 121 4.92 -15.99 -2.32
C HIS A 121 3.54 -15.72 -2.95
N THR A 122 3.46 -15.89 -4.27
CA THR A 122 2.21 -15.87 -5.02
C THR A 122 2.31 -16.75 -6.27
N SER A 123 1.18 -17.03 -6.93
CA SER A 123 1.15 -17.55 -8.31
C SER A 123 0.63 -16.51 -9.31
N ALA A 124 0.90 -16.73 -10.61
CA ALA A 124 0.37 -15.87 -11.67
C ALA A 124 -1.16 -15.90 -11.74
N ARG A 125 -1.77 -17.04 -11.43
CA ARG A 125 -3.23 -17.18 -11.32
C ARG A 125 -3.76 -16.33 -10.18
N ASP A 126 -3.16 -16.41 -9.00
CA ASP A 126 -3.67 -15.72 -7.81
C ASP A 126 -3.52 -14.20 -7.93
N LEU A 127 -2.45 -13.72 -8.58
CA LEU A 127 -2.31 -12.31 -8.94
C LEU A 127 -3.44 -11.83 -9.89
N ALA A 128 -3.83 -12.66 -10.85
CA ALA A 128 -4.96 -12.34 -11.73
C ALA A 128 -6.30 -12.37 -10.96
N GLU A 129 -6.45 -13.29 -10.00
CA GLU A 129 -7.68 -13.41 -9.23
C GLU A 129 -7.85 -12.28 -8.21
N VAL A 130 -6.79 -11.85 -7.49
CA VAL A 130 -6.88 -10.75 -6.52
C VAL A 130 -7.28 -9.43 -7.19
N THR A 131 -6.73 -9.17 -8.38
CA THR A 131 -7.11 -8.00 -9.18
C THR A 131 -8.54 -8.14 -9.68
N ALA A 132 -8.91 -9.27 -10.30
CA ALA A 132 -10.27 -9.50 -10.79
C ALA A 132 -11.33 -9.45 -9.69
N TRP A 133 -11.04 -9.98 -8.49
CA TRP A 133 -11.90 -9.93 -7.32
C TRP A 133 -12.31 -8.49 -6.98
N ARG A 134 -11.35 -7.55 -6.98
CA ARG A 134 -11.67 -6.15 -6.71
C ARG A 134 -12.62 -5.57 -7.75
N TRP A 135 -12.36 -5.84 -9.03
CA TRP A 135 -13.17 -5.35 -10.14
C TRP A 135 -14.61 -5.89 -10.09
N ARG A 136 -14.79 -7.14 -9.67
CA ARG A 136 -16.12 -7.76 -9.55
C ARG A 136 -16.92 -7.27 -8.34
N THR A 137 -16.25 -6.90 -7.24
CA THR A 137 -16.92 -6.52 -5.99
C THR A 137 -17.35 -5.05 -5.91
N ARG A 138 -16.86 -4.18 -6.81
CA ARG A 138 -17.34 -2.81 -6.98
C ARG A 138 -17.28 -2.43 -8.47
N PRO A 139 -18.40 -2.38 -9.21
CA PRO A 139 -18.39 -1.68 -10.48
C PRO A 139 -17.95 -0.22 -10.24
N PHE A 140 -17.29 0.38 -11.25
CA PHE A 140 -16.56 1.66 -11.27
C PHE A 140 -17.35 2.91 -10.80
N GLU A 141 -18.58 2.74 -10.33
CA GLU A 141 -19.60 3.77 -10.10
C GLU A 141 -19.31 4.72 -8.92
N ARG A 142 -18.34 4.42 -8.06
CA ARG A 142 -18.01 5.27 -6.89
C ARG A 142 -16.91 6.30 -7.15
N TRP A 143 -16.10 6.14 -8.19
CA TRP A 143 -14.99 7.06 -8.49
C TRP A 143 -15.44 8.28 -9.31
N SER A 144 -16.55 8.18 -10.05
CA SER A 144 -17.09 9.25 -10.91
C SER A 144 -17.90 10.33 -10.15
N ARG A 145 -18.01 10.24 -8.83
CA ARG A 145 -18.60 11.32 -8.02
C ARG A 145 -17.50 12.24 -7.51
N PRO A 146 -17.39 13.48 -8.00
CA PRO A 146 -16.49 14.44 -7.38
C PRO A 146 -16.94 14.61 -5.93
N SER A 147 -16.01 14.38 -4.98
CA SER A 147 -16.24 14.70 -3.59
C SER A 147 -16.43 16.20 -3.46
N THR A 148 -17.66 16.66 -3.20
CA THR A 148 -17.96 18.09 -2.99
C THR A 148 -17.50 18.63 -1.64
N ARG A 149 -16.60 17.92 -0.94
CA ARG A 149 -16.02 18.42 0.30
C ARG A 149 -14.76 19.23 -0.01
N ALA A 150 -14.89 20.54 0.09
CA ALA A 150 -13.74 21.44 0.03
C ALA A 150 -12.75 21.06 1.13
N SER A 151 -11.52 20.70 0.76
CA SER A 151 -10.44 20.57 1.73
C SER A 151 -10.07 21.97 2.25
N PRO A 152 -9.77 22.13 3.56
CA PRO A 152 -9.16 23.36 4.03
C PRO A 152 -7.81 23.50 3.32
N ARG A 153 -7.59 24.63 2.64
CA ARG A 153 -6.30 24.90 1.99
C ARG A 153 -5.21 24.87 3.07
N ARG A 154 -4.29 23.90 2.99
CA ARG A 154 -3.08 23.88 3.79
C ARG A 154 -2.19 25.03 3.32
N THR A 155 -2.20 26.15 4.02
CA THR A 155 -1.19 27.22 3.83
C THR A 155 0.12 26.78 4.46
N GLY A 156 0.81 25.86 3.80
CA GLY A 156 2.20 25.52 4.10
C GLY A 156 3.11 26.51 3.38
N ARG A 157 3.61 27.52 4.10
CA ARG A 157 4.78 28.30 3.67
C ARG A 157 5.96 27.34 3.57
N TYR A 158 6.34 26.93 2.36
CA TYR A 158 7.73 26.57 2.10
C TYR A 158 8.52 27.88 2.08
N PRO A 159 9.44 28.16 3.04
CA PRO A 159 10.38 29.25 2.84
C PRO A 159 11.26 28.86 1.65
N LEU A 160 11.14 29.61 0.55
CA LEU A 160 12.10 29.54 -0.54
C LEU A 160 13.48 29.90 0.03
N PRO A 161 14.56 29.18 -0.32
CA PRO A 161 15.89 29.59 0.06
C PRO A 161 16.15 30.98 -0.52
N THR A 162 16.41 31.94 0.36
CA THR A 162 16.81 33.29 -0.05
C THR A 162 18.10 33.17 -0.84
N ARG A 163 18.08 33.61 -2.09
CA ARG A 163 19.28 33.77 -2.92
C ARG A 163 20.27 34.64 -2.16
N THR A 164 21.35 34.05 -1.67
CA THR A 164 22.53 34.82 -1.29
C THR A 164 23.17 35.31 -2.59
N SER A 165 22.90 36.56 -2.95
CA SER A 165 23.77 37.30 -3.86
C SER A 165 25.03 37.67 -3.09
N CYS A 166 26.16 37.05 -3.43
CA CYS A 166 27.47 37.58 -3.05
C CYS A 166 28.10 38.24 -4.27
N SER A 167 28.55 39.45 -4.00
CA SER A 167 29.26 40.43 -4.83
C SER A 167 30.59 39.93 -5.37
#